data_AF-A0A434V9V0-F1
#
_entry.id   AF-A0A434V9V0-F1
#
_cell.length_a   1.000
_cell.length_b   1.000
_cell.length_c   1.000
_cell.angle_alpha   90.00
_cell.angle_beta   90.00
_cell.angle_gamma   90.00
#
_symmetry.space_group_name_H-M   'P 1'
#
loop_
_entity.id
_entity.type
_entity.pdbx_description
1 polymer ?
#
loop_
_entity_poly.entity_id
_entity_poly.type
_entity_poly.pdbx_seq_one_letter_code
_entity_poly.pdbx_strand_id
1 'polypeptide(L)'
;MKAFGKPEHRIIAEALGLMDREFLAATQCWFGGGTAIVMKLGEYRRSLDLDFLCADADGYRELRTRASELGVRAFFPESVEAVRDFQIDQYGLRTVVRLKGQSIRFEVIREGRIQLRGQFDDELGIPALIPPDMFAEKLLANADRCQD
;
A
#
# COMPACT_ATOMS: atom_id res chain seq x y z
N MET A 1 -1.48 3.63 -16.76
CA MET A 1 -0.24 3.52 -15.97
C MET A 1 0.90 4.27 -16.62
N LYS A 2 1.57 5.10 -15.84
CA LYS A 2 2.77 5.87 -16.20
C LYS A 2 3.95 4.95 -16.43
N ALA A 3 4.82 5.30 -17.38
CA ALA A 3 6.09 4.61 -17.57
C ALA A 3 7.11 5.09 -16.53
N PHE A 4 7.67 4.16 -15.74
CA PHE A 4 8.71 4.45 -14.74
C PHE A 4 10.11 4.28 -15.32
N GLY A 5 11.03 5.18 -14.98
CA GLY A 5 12.42 5.20 -15.42
C GLY A 5 13.29 4.19 -14.67
N LYS A 6 13.06 3.99 -13.36
CA LYS A 6 13.86 3.07 -12.54
C LYS A 6 13.38 1.62 -12.67
N PRO A 7 14.26 0.63 -12.88
CA PRO A 7 13.87 -0.77 -12.99
C PRO A 7 13.06 -1.27 -11.79
N GLU A 8 13.44 -0.90 -10.57
CA GLU A 8 12.77 -1.36 -9.36
C GLU A 8 11.36 -0.78 -9.20
N HIS A 9 11.14 0.48 -9.62
CA HIS A 9 9.82 1.09 -9.61
C HIS A 9 8.90 0.53 -10.70
N ARG A 10 9.45 0.01 -11.82
CA ARG A 10 8.65 -0.78 -12.77
C ARG A 10 8.12 -2.06 -12.14
N ILE A 11 8.94 -2.72 -11.32
CA ILE A 11 8.51 -3.91 -10.57
C ILE A 11 7.44 -3.54 -9.54
N ILE A 12 7.57 -2.39 -8.86
CA ILE A 12 6.50 -1.89 -7.97
C ILE A 12 5.20 -1.62 -8.75
N ALA A 13 5.29 -0.96 -9.90
CA ALA A 13 4.14 -0.68 -10.74
C ALA A 13 3.46 -1.97 -11.22
N GLU A 14 4.24 -2.99 -11.59
CA GLU A 14 3.74 -4.31 -11.93
C GLU A 14 3.06 -4.97 -10.73
N ALA A 15 3.68 -4.93 -9.55
CA ALA A 15 3.07 -5.45 -8.32
C ALA A 15 1.72 -4.79 -8.03
N LEU A 16 1.62 -3.46 -8.16
CA LEU A 16 0.36 -2.72 -8.02
C LEU A 16 -0.69 -3.19 -9.05
N GLY A 17 -0.27 -3.47 -10.29
CA GLY A 17 -1.14 -3.97 -11.35
C GLY A 17 -1.73 -5.36 -11.09
N LEU A 18 -1.04 -6.19 -10.30
CA LEU A 18 -1.48 -7.53 -9.88
C LEU A 18 -2.43 -7.51 -8.68
N MET A 19 -2.66 -6.35 -8.05
CA MET A 19 -3.48 -6.25 -6.85
C MET A 19 -4.99 -6.23 -7.16
N ASP A 20 -5.78 -6.72 -6.20
CA ASP A 20 -7.24 -6.62 -6.23
C ASP A 20 -7.70 -5.18 -5.95
N ARG A 21 -7.75 -4.38 -7.02
CA ARG A 21 -8.15 -2.96 -6.96
C ARG A 21 -9.59 -2.76 -6.50
N GLU A 22 -10.48 -3.71 -6.78
CA GLU A 22 -11.90 -3.61 -6.41
C GLU A 22 -12.05 -3.85 -4.91
N PHE A 23 -11.38 -4.86 -4.39
CA PHE A 23 -11.32 -5.13 -2.96
C PHE A 23 -10.70 -3.97 -2.17
N LEU A 24 -9.59 -3.41 -2.66
CA LEU A 24 -8.95 -2.25 -2.04
C LEU A 24 -9.86 -1.02 -2.03
N ALA A 25 -10.59 -0.76 -3.12
CA ALA A 25 -11.53 0.35 -3.18
C ALA A 25 -12.74 0.14 -2.25
N ALA A 26 -13.31 -1.08 -2.24
CA ALA A 26 -14.44 -1.44 -1.40
C ALA A 26 -14.14 -1.35 0.10
N THR A 27 -12.89 -1.56 0.50
CA THR A 27 -12.43 -1.46 1.89
C THR A 27 -11.83 -0.10 2.24
N GLN A 28 -11.94 0.89 1.34
CA GLN A 28 -11.34 2.21 1.48
C GLN A 28 -9.85 2.14 1.89
N CYS A 29 -9.12 1.22 1.24
CA CYS A 29 -7.72 0.94 1.46
C CYS A 29 -6.90 1.60 0.34
N TRP A 30 -6.14 2.63 0.70
CA TRP A 30 -5.53 3.55 -0.27
C TRP A 30 -4.02 3.38 -0.31
N PHE A 31 -3.47 3.19 -1.51
CA PHE A 31 -2.03 3.23 -1.71
C PHE A 31 -1.48 4.63 -1.34
N GLY A 32 -0.40 4.64 -0.58
CA GLY A 32 0.19 5.87 -0.07
C GLY A 32 1.65 5.67 0.31
N GLY A 33 2.04 6.34 1.39
CA GLY A 33 3.38 6.22 1.93
C GLY A 33 4.48 6.74 1.00
N GLY A 34 5.69 6.25 1.22
CA GLY A 34 6.89 6.86 0.61
C GLY A 34 6.98 6.60 -0.89
N THR A 35 6.53 5.43 -1.31
CA THR A 35 6.65 4.94 -2.68
C THR A 35 5.62 5.60 -3.59
N ALA A 36 4.38 5.78 -3.14
CA ALA A 36 3.37 6.51 -3.91
C ALA A 36 3.83 7.95 -4.24
N ILE A 37 4.37 8.68 -3.25
CA ILE A 37 4.89 10.04 -3.45
C ILE A 37 6.06 10.04 -4.44
N VAL A 38 7.01 9.12 -4.29
CA VAL A 38 8.19 9.01 -5.16
C VAL A 38 7.79 8.71 -6.61
N MET A 39 6.86 7.79 -6.83
CA MET A 39 6.39 7.42 -8.17
C MET A 39 5.61 8.57 -8.84
N LYS A 40 4.86 9.37 -8.07
CA LYS A 40 4.17 10.55 -8.60
C LYS A 40 5.12 11.71 -8.93
N LEU A 41 6.14 11.94 -8.09
CA LEU A 41 7.03 13.11 -8.18
C LEU A 41 8.36 12.81 -8.91
N GLY A 42 8.33 11.99 -9.95
CA GLY A 42 9.47 11.82 -10.86
C GLY A 42 10.63 10.97 -10.32
N GLU A 43 10.36 10.05 -9.39
CA GLU A 43 11.33 9.05 -8.92
C GLU A 43 12.61 9.65 -8.32
N TYR A 44 12.49 10.78 -7.62
CA TYR A 44 13.61 11.58 -7.09
C TYR A 44 14.50 10.84 -6.06
N ARG A 45 14.02 9.71 -5.50
CA ARG A 45 14.78 8.78 -4.67
C ARG A 45 14.29 7.35 -4.90
N ARG A 46 14.96 6.36 -4.31
CA ARG A 46 14.49 4.96 -4.31
C ARG A 46 13.52 4.73 -3.16
N SER A 47 12.38 4.09 -3.43
CA SER A 47 11.37 3.68 -2.44
C SER A 47 10.62 2.47 -2.99
N LEU A 48 10.59 1.36 -2.24
CA LEU A 48 10.13 0.06 -2.77
C LEU A 48 9.05 -0.60 -1.92
N ASP A 49 8.59 0.04 -0.85
CA ASP A 49 7.56 -0.50 0.03
C ASP A 49 6.17 -0.23 -0.57
N LEU A 50 5.24 -1.16 -0.38
CA LEU A 50 3.83 -1.00 -0.68
C LEU A 50 3.08 -0.66 0.60
N ASP A 51 2.99 0.64 0.90
CA ASP A 51 2.26 1.18 2.04
C ASP A 51 0.82 1.49 1.63
N PHE A 52 -0.15 0.86 2.28
CA PHE A 52 -1.58 1.16 2.14
C PHE A 52 -2.13 1.66 3.47
N LEU A 53 -3.15 2.52 3.40
CA LEU A 53 -3.77 3.12 4.56
C LEU A 53 -5.29 2.97 4.51
N CYS A 54 -5.88 2.59 5.63
CA CYS A 54 -7.33 2.43 5.79
C CYS A 54 -7.80 3.21 7.02
N ALA A 55 -8.66 4.22 6.78
CA ALA A 55 -9.29 5.03 7.83
C ALA A 55 -10.64 4.47 8.31
N ASP A 56 -11.21 3.52 7.57
CA ASP A 56 -12.50 2.93 7.88
C ASP A 56 -12.37 1.70 8.80
N ALA A 57 -13.24 1.60 9.80
CA ALA A 57 -13.16 0.53 10.80
C ALA A 57 -13.65 -0.82 10.25
N ASP A 58 -14.74 -0.79 9.47
CA ASP A 58 -15.34 -1.98 8.89
C ASP A 58 -14.50 -2.49 7.72
N GLY A 59 -13.99 -1.58 6.89
CA GLY A 59 -13.02 -1.86 5.83
C GLY A 59 -11.77 -2.53 6.38
N TYR A 60 -11.18 -2.01 7.46
CA TYR A 60 -10.02 -2.64 8.09
C TYR A 60 -10.33 -4.02 8.71
N ARG A 61 -11.52 -4.21 9.28
CA ARG A 61 -11.96 -5.51 9.76
C ARG A 61 -12.03 -6.53 8.61
N GLU A 62 -12.59 -6.15 7.46
CA GLU A 62 -12.64 -7.02 6.29
C GLU A 62 -11.24 -7.33 5.73
N LEU A 63 -10.35 -6.33 5.65
CA LEU A 63 -8.95 -6.50 5.27
C LEU A 63 -8.26 -7.57 6.15
N ARG A 64 -8.48 -7.52 7.47
CA ARG A 64 -7.95 -8.51 8.41
C ARG A 64 -8.52 -9.90 8.17
N THR A 65 -9.84 -10.02 8.04
CA THR A 65 -10.50 -11.31 7.78
C THR A 65 -9.93 -11.96 6.53
N ARG A 66 -9.89 -11.22 5.41
CA ARG A 66 -9.36 -11.74 4.14
C ARG A 66 -7.89 -12.10 4.21
N ALA A 67 -7.07 -11.28 4.88
CA ALA A 67 -5.66 -11.59 5.10
C ALA A 67 -5.46 -12.88 5.90
N SER A 68 -6.28 -13.14 6.91
CA SER A 68 -6.24 -14.38 7.70
C SER A 68 -6.73 -15.59 6.92
N GLU A 69 -7.75 -15.46 6.08
CA GLU A 69 -8.35 -16.57 5.34
C GLU A 69 -7.58 -16.95 4.07
N LEU A 70 -7.10 -15.96 3.32
CA LEU A 70 -6.52 -16.16 1.99
C LEU A 70 -5.03 -15.82 1.93
N GLY A 71 -4.45 -15.25 2.99
CA GLY A 71 -3.07 -14.78 2.98
C GLY A 71 -2.85 -13.72 1.91
N VAL A 72 -1.68 -13.75 1.27
CA VAL A 72 -1.29 -12.78 0.22
C VAL A 72 -2.27 -12.74 -0.95
N ARG A 73 -2.95 -13.86 -1.23
CA ARG A 73 -3.95 -13.95 -2.30
C ARG A 73 -5.19 -13.06 -2.08
N ALA A 74 -5.44 -12.60 -0.85
CA ALA A 74 -6.47 -11.61 -0.59
C ALA A 74 -6.22 -10.29 -1.32
N PHE A 75 -4.95 -9.95 -1.52
CA PHE A 75 -4.52 -8.67 -2.09
C PHE A 75 -3.94 -8.82 -3.48
N PHE A 76 -3.38 -9.99 -3.79
CA PHE A 76 -2.80 -10.33 -5.09
C PHE A 76 -3.49 -11.60 -5.61
N PRO A 77 -4.63 -11.47 -6.30
CA PRO A 77 -5.31 -12.61 -6.92
C PRO A 77 -4.42 -13.31 -7.96
N GLU A 78 -3.57 -12.52 -8.63
CA GLU A 78 -2.52 -13.00 -9.52
C GLU A 78 -1.24 -13.36 -8.75
N SER A 79 -0.46 -14.30 -9.29
CA SER A 79 0.64 -14.95 -8.55
C SER A 79 1.83 -14.01 -8.27
N VAL A 80 2.00 -13.67 -6.99
CA VAL A 80 3.26 -13.17 -6.39
C VAL A 80 3.79 -14.21 -5.38
N GLU A 81 5.11 -14.29 -5.19
CA GLU A 81 5.68 -15.21 -4.21
C GLU A 81 5.50 -14.62 -2.80
N ALA A 82 4.74 -15.28 -1.93
CA ALA A 82 4.68 -14.93 -0.52
C ALA A 82 5.97 -15.38 0.19
N VAL A 83 6.76 -14.43 0.71
CA VAL A 83 8.01 -14.74 1.43
C VAL A 83 7.73 -15.16 2.87
N ARG A 84 6.62 -14.67 3.45
CA ARG A 84 6.13 -15.04 4.78
C ARG A 84 4.62 -14.79 4.90
N ASP A 85 4.01 -15.36 5.94
CA ASP A 85 2.62 -15.08 6.29
C ASP A 85 2.43 -13.65 6.81
N PHE A 86 1.18 -13.20 6.85
CA PHE A 86 0.84 -11.91 7.44
C PHE A 86 1.07 -11.90 8.94
N GLN A 87 1.71 -10.84 9.41
CA GLN A 87 1.62 -10.38 10.79
C GLN A 87 0.43 -9.42 10.87
N ILE A 88 -0.53 -9.74 11.74
CA ILE A 88 -1.81 -9.03 11.84
C ILE A 88 -1.98 -8.57 13.29
N ASP A 89 -2.17 -7.28 13.48
CA ASP A 89 -2.48 -6.69 14.78
C ASP A 89 -3.63 -5.67 14.68
N GLN A 90 -3.79 -4.82 15.68
CA GLN A 90 -4.83 -3.78 15.67
C GLN A 90 -4.44 -2.52 14.87
N TYR A 91 -3.16 -2.35 14.56
CA TYR A 91 -2.57 -1.19 13.90
C TYR A 91 -2.22 -1.47 12.43
N GLY A 92 -2.03 -2.73 12.03
CA GLY A 92 -1.74 -3.05 10.64
C GLY A 92 -1.67 -4.52 10.26
N LEU A 93 -1.51 -4.73 8.96
CA LEU A 93 -1.24 -6.00 8.30
C LEU A 93 0.13 -5.89 7.63
N ARG A 94 1.05 -6.80 7.91
CA ARG A 94 2.43 -6.73 7.39
C ARG A 94 2.89 -8.06 6.83
N THR A 95 3.44 -8.03 5.63
CA THR A 95 4.11 -9.20 5.05
C THR A 95 5.25 -8.76 4.11
N VAL A 96 5.92 -9.72 3.50
CA VAL A 96 6.86 -9.51 2.41
C VAL A 96 6.47 -10.43 1.27
N VAL A 97 6.34 -9.84 0.08
CA VAL A 97 6.15 -10.58 -1.18
C VAL A 97 7.40 -10.44 -2.03
N ARG A 98 7.62 -11.36 -2.97
CA ARG A 98 8.70 -11.28 -3.94
C ARG A 98 8.14 -11.31 -5.36
N LEU A 99 8.60 -10.37 -6.17
CA LEU A 99 8.28 -10.29 -7.59
C LEU A 99 9.56 -10.02 -8.37
N LYS A 100 9.85 -10.84 -9.39
CA LYS A 100 11.06 -10.73 -10.22
C LYS A 100 12.37 -10.59 -9.43
N GLY A 101 12.48 -11.35 -8.33
CA GLY A 101 13.64 -11.32 -7.44
C GLY A 101 13.70 -10.15 -6.46
N GLN A 102 12.82 -9.14 -6.59
CA GLN A 102 12.72 -8.03 -5.67
C GLN A 102 11.80 -8.39 -4.50
N SER A 103 12.33 -8.35 -3.27
CA SER A 103 11.53 -8.40 -2.06
C SER A 103 10.84 -7.05 -1.82
N ILE A 104 9.52 -7.08 -1.65
CA ILE A 104 8.65 -5.92 -1.50
C ILE A 104 7.94 -6.06 -0.15
N ARG A 105 8.16 -5.09 0.75
CA ARG A 105 7.38 -5.01 1.97
C ARG A 105 5.97 -4.57 1.60
N PHE A 106 4.97 -5.31 2.07
CA PHE A 106 3.57 -4.94 1.92
C PHE A 106 2.98 -4.67 3.29
N GLU A 107 2.39 -3.49 3.46
CA GLU A 107 1.77 -3.06 4.70
C GLU A 107 0.41 -2.41 4.45
N VAL A 108 -0.57 -2.74 5.28
CA VAL A 108 -1.81 -1.97 5.42
C VAL A 108 -1.84 -1.41 6.83
N ILE A 109 -1.90 -0.08 6.96
CA ILE A 109 -1.91 0.65 8.23
C ILE A 109 -3.35 1.08 8.54
N ARG A 110 -3.79 0.83 9.77
CA ARG A 110 -5.03 1.40 10.31
C ARG A 110 -4.75 2.83 10.75
N GLU A 111 -5.29 3.81 10.03
CA GLU A 111 -5.17 5.21 10.38
C GLU A 111 -6.43 5.70 11.12
N GLY A 112 -6.31 6.00 12.41
CA GLY A 112 -7.43 6.39 13.26
C GLY A 112 -7.49 7.87 13.61
N ARG A 113 -6.48 8.67 13.23
CA ARG A 113 -6.30 10.06 13.68
C ARG A 113 -6.96 11.04 12.74
N ILE A 114 -6.98 10.75 11.44
CA ILE A 114 -7.61 11.59 10.43
C ILE A 114 -8.50 10.78 9.49
N GLN A 115 -9.46 11.47 8.88
CA GLN A 115 -10.17 10.93 7.74
C GLN A 115 -9.24 10.91 6.53
N LEU A 116 -9.31 9.84 5.74
CA LEU A 116 -8.52 9.69 4.53
C LEU A 116 -9.42 9.73 3.31
N ARG A 117 -9.00 10.51 2.32
CA ARG A 117 -9.59 10.57 1.00
C ARG A 117 -8.63 9.92 0.02
N GLY A 118 -9.19 9.03 -0.77
CA GLY A 118 -8.50 8.46 -1.92
C GLY A 118 -9.41 8.41 -3.12
N GLN A 119 -8.79 8.13 -4.25
CA GLN A 119 -9.44 7.95 -5.54
C GLN A 119 -8.65 6.93 -6.33
N PHE A 120 -9.25 6.41 -7.40
CA PHE A 120 -8.47 5.66 -8.38
C PHE A 120 -7.45 6.60 -9.03
N ASP A 121 -6.19 6.18 -9.07
CA ASP A 121 -5.10 6.94 -9.68
C ASP A 121 -4.74 6.30 -11.03
N ASP A 122 -5.00 7.01 -12.13
CA ASP A 122 -4.76 6.49 -13.49
C ASP A 122 -3.27 6.33 -13.84
N GLU A 123 -2.40 7.10 -13.17
CA GLU A 123 -0.95 6.99 -13.34
C GLU A 123 -0.42 5.71 -12.68
N LEU A 124 -0.91 5.39 -11.48
CA LEU A 124 -0.48 4.24 -10.68
C LEU A 124 -1.31 2.96 -10.96
N GLY A 125 -2.52 3.10 -11.48
CA GLY A 125 -3.44 2.00 -11.78
C GLY A 125 -4.09 1.34 -10.55
N ILE A 126 -4.18 2.05 -9.43
CA ILE A 126 -4.61 1.51 -8.12
C ILE A 126 -5.38 2.59 -7.33
N PRO A 127 -6.29 2.24 -6.40
CA PRO A 127 -6.80 3.17 -5.41
C PRO A 127 -5.65 3.76 -4.58
N ALA A 128 -5.53 5.09 -4.57
CA ALA A 128 -4.46 5.80 -3.89
C ALA A 128 -4.97 7.03 -3.14
N LEU A 129 -4.24 7.46 -2.11
CA LEU A 129 -4.54 8.69 -1.41
C LEU A 129 -4.44 9.90 -2.35
N ILE A 130 -5.28 10.91 -2.13
CA ILE A 130 -5.06 12.20 -2.80
C ILE A 130 -3.79 12.87 -2.23
N PRO A 131 -3.11 13.74 -2.99
CA PRO A 131 -1.85 14.34 -2.55
C PRO A 131 -1.90 15.03 -1.17
N PRO A 132 -2.94 15.82 -0.81
CA PRO A 132 -3.03 16.42 0.52
C PRO A 132 -2.95 15.38 1.65
N ASP A 133 -3.66 14.27 1.52
CA ASP A 133 -3.74 13.25 2.55
C ASP A 133 -2.46 12.37 2.55
N MET A 134 -1.82 12.15 1.40
CA MET A 134 -0.47 11.54 1.36
C MET A 134 0.55 12.34 2.17
N PHE A 135 0.50 13.67 2.07
CA PHE A 135 1.42 14.54 2.81
C PHE A 135 1.05 14.64 4.29
N ALA A 136 -0.24 14.73 4.62
CA ALA A 136 -0.71 14.71 6.00
C ALA A 136 -0.22 13.45 6.73
N GLU A 137 -0.35 12.28 6.12
CA GLU A 137 0.12 11.01 6.65
C GLU A 137 1.64 10.96 6.85
N LYS A 138 2.41 11.55 5.93
CA LYS A 138 3.85 11.66 6.13
C LYS A 138 4.24 12.61 7.25
N LEU A 139 3.50 13.68 7.47
CA LEU A 139 3.72 14.57 8.61
C LEU A 139 3.38 13.88 9.92
N LEU A 140 2.26 13.15 9.99
CA LEU A 140 1.86 12.37 11.16
C LEU A 140 2.90 11.29 11.49
N ALA A 141 3.32 10.48 10.52
CA ALA A 141 4.37 9.48 10.71
C ALA A 141 5.72 10.09 11.12
N ASN A 142 6.02 11.33 10.68
CA ASN A 142 7.21 12.03 11.12
C ASN A 142 7.07 12.56 12.57
N ALA A 143 5.87 12.98 12.98
CA ALA A 143 5.60 13.40 14.34
C ALA A 143 5.74 12.23 15.33
N ASP A 144 5.28 11.03 14.95
CA ASP A 144 5.41 9.81 15.76
C ASP A 144 6.89 9.47 16.05
N ARG A 145 7.74 9.57 15.02
CA ARG A 145 9.19 9.33 15.15
C ARG A 145 9.92 10.29 16.08
N CYS A 146 9.36 11.47 16.33
CA CYS A 146 9.95 12.41 17.28
C CYS A 146 9.70 11.99 18.74
N GLN A 147 8.81 11.01 18.97
CA GLN A 147 8.51 10.46 20.29
C GLN A 147 9.16 9.08 20.56
N ASP A 148 9.89 8.54 19.58
CA ASP A 148 10.77 7.36 19.72
C ASP A 148 12.19 7.76 20.13
#